data_AF-A0A7D8V5H7-F1
#
_entry.id   AF-A0A7D8V5H7-F1
#
_cell.length_a   1.000
_cell.length_b   1.000
_cell.length_c   1.000
_cell.angle_alpha   90.00
_cell.angle_beta   90.00
_cell.angle_gamma   90.00
#
_symmetry.space_group_name_H-M   'P 1'
#
loop_
_entity.id
_entity.type
_entity.pdbx_description
1 polymer ?
#
loop_
_entity_poly.entity_id
_entity_poly.type
_entity_poly.pdbx_seq_one_letter_code
_entity_poly.pdbx_strand_id
1 'polypeptide(L)' 'MPASDGLAPPLSEVERDIVKSHGGWTAFCASYGLEPWNPDENKEAKSLIHLLGRKGSDAADVSLSPKSAPRSL' A
#
# COMPACT_ATOMS: atom_id res chain seq x y z
N MET A 1 8.03 0.14 -12.92
CA MET A 1 7.47 -0.67 -14.03
C MET A 1 6.04 -0.19 -14.28
N PRO A 2 5.64 0.22 -15.50
CA PRO A 2 4.42 0.99 -15.74
C PRO A 2 3.18 0.14 -16.10
N ALA A 3 3.01 -1.06 -15.52
CA ALA A 3 1.90 -1.96 -15.88
C ALA A 3 1.24 -2.69 -14.69
N SER A 4 1.43 -2.20 -13.46
CA SER A 4 1.00 -2.89 -12.23
C SER A 4 -0.41 -2.53 -11.74
N ASP A 5 -1.06 -1.52 -12.33
CA ASP A 5 -2.42 -1.11 -11.96
C ASP A 5 -3.52 -1.97 -12.61
N GLY A 6 -3.18 -2.86 -13.54
CA GLY A 6 -4.18 -3.69 -14.26
C GLY A 6 -4.89 -4.74 -13.39
N LEU A 7 -4.33 -5.07 -12.21
CA LEU A 7 -4.92 -5.97 -11.22
C LEU A 7 -5.63 -5.23 -10.08
N ALA A 8 -5.62 -3.90 -10.11
CA ALA A 8 -6.30 -3.11 -9.10
C ALA A 8 -7.82 -3.25 -9.28
N PRO A 9 -8.57 -3.54 -8.21
CA PRO A 9 -10.03 -3.44 -8.25
C PRO A 9 -10.44 -1.97 -8.50
N PRO A 10 -11.72 -1.68 -8.79
CA PRO A 10 -12.18 -0.29 -8.85
C PRO A 10 -11.93 0.39 -7.49
N LEU A 11 -10.98 1.33 -7.48
CA LEU A 11 -10.57 2.16 -6.35
C LEU A 11 -11.15 3.56 -6.50
N SER A 12 -11.58 4.16 -5.39
CA SER A 12 -11.92 5.57 -5.31
C SER A 12 -10.67 6.45 -5.41
N GLU A 13 -10.85 7.76 -5.65
CA GLU A 13 -9.74 8.69 -5.83
C GLU A 13 -8.79 8.74 -4.63
N VAL A 14 -9.33 8.69 -3.41
CA VAL A 14 -8.56 8.68 -2.15
C VAL A 14 -7.71 7.41 -2.02
N GLU A 15 -8.31 6.26 -2.31
CA GLU A 15 -7.65 4.96 -2.27
C GLU A 15 -6.54 4.88 -3.33
N ARG A 16 -6.78 5.46 -4.50
CA ARG A 16 -5.81 5.51 -5.60
C ARG A 16 -4.61 6.40 -5.26
N ASP A 17 -4.79 7.48 -4.51
CA ASP A 17 -3.68 8.33 -4.06
C ASP A 17 -2.82 7.64 -3.00
N ILE A 18 -3.41 6.86 -2.11
CA ILE A 18 -2.68 6.00 -1.17
C ILE A 18 -1.83 5.00 -1.96
N VAL A 19 -2.46 4.26 -2.87
CA VAL A 19 -1.77 3.26 -3.70
C VAL A 19 -0.65 3.88 -4.54
N LYS A 20 -0.88 5.07 -5.11
CA LYS A 20 0.16 5.83 -5.84
C LYS A 20 1.32 6.24 -4.93
N SER A 21 1.04 6.63 -3.69
CA SER A 21 2.08 6.97 -2.70
C SER A 21 2.96 5.76 -2.37
N HIS A 22 2.41 4.55 -2.47
CA HIS A 22 3.15 3.29 -2.32
C HIS A 22 3.83 2.79 -3.62
N GLY A 23 3.69 3.51 -4.74
CA GLY A 23 4.29 3.11 -6.03
C GLY A 23 3.40 2.23 -6.92
N GLY A 24 2.08 2.18 -6.65
CA GLY A 24 1.08 1.44 -7.42
C GLY A 24 0.54 0.21 -6.68
N TRP A 25 -0.51 -0.42 -7.24
CA TRP A 25 -1.24 -1.51 -6.58
C TRP A 25 -0.34 -2.69 -6.21
N THR A 26 0.47 -3.17 -7.15
CA THR A 26 1.41 -4.28 -6.89
C THR A 26 2.45 -3.93 -5.83
N ALA A 27 2.95 -2.69 -5.81
CA ALA A 27 3.94 -2.25 -4.82
C ALA A 27 3.31 -2.14 -3.42
N PHE A 28 2.06 -1.68 -3.34
CA PHE A 28 1.27 -1.74 -2.12
C PHE A 28 1.11 -3.18 -1.65
N CYS A 29 0.57 -4.08 -2.47
CA CYS A 29 0.38 -5.48 -2.07
C CYS A 29 1.71 -6.13 -1.64
N ALA A 30 2.79 -5.91 -2.39
CA ALA A 30 4.12 -6.41 -2.05
C ALA A 30 4.65 -5.84 -0.71
N SER A 31 4.32 -4.60 -0.36
CA SER A 31 4.69 -3.99 0.92
C SER A 31 3.99 -4.64 2.12
N TYR A 32 2.82 -5.24 1.90
CA TYR A 32 2.04 -5.96 2.90
C TYR A 32 2.16 -7.49 2.77
N GLY A 33 2.99 -7.99 1.84
CA GLY A 33 3.15 -9.42 1.60
C GLY A 33 1.93 -10.11 0.99
N LEU A 34 1.05 -9.35 0.33
CA LEU A 34 -0.17 -9.83 -0.31
C LEU A 34 0.06 -10.11 -1.79
N GLU A 35 -0.56 -11.15 -2.34
CA GLU A 35 -0.48 -11.45 -3.77
C GLU A 35 -1.65 -10.80 -4.54
N PRO A 36 -1.39 -9.85 -5.45
CA PRO A 36 -2.46 -9.15 -6.18
C PRO A 36 -3.22 -10.06 -7.17
N TRP A 37 -2.65 -11.22 -7.54
CA TRP A 37 -3.30 -12.23 -8.37
C TRP A 37 -4.22 -13.18 -7.58
N ASN A 38 -4.08 -13.24 -6.26
CA ASN A 38 -4.96 -14.03 -5.40
C ASN A 38 -6.24 -13.24 -5.10
N PRO A 39 -7.44 -13.73 -5.47
CA PRO A 39 -8.67 -12.98 -5.31
C PRO A 39 -9.03 -12.68 -3.86
N ASP A 40 -8.62 -13.52 -2.90
CA ASP A 40 -8.92 -13.31 -1.49
C ASP A 40 -8.01 -12.26 -0.87
N GLU A 41 -6.71 -12.32 -1.17
CA GLU A 41 -5.74 -11.31 -0.75
C GLU A 41 -5.97 -9.97 -1.45
N ASN A 42 -6.47 -9.96 -2.69
CA ASN A 42 -6.84 -8.74 -3.39
C ASN A 42 -8.02 -8.02 -2.69
N LYS A 43 -9.01 -8.77 -2.17
CA LYS A 43 -10.09 -8.20 -1.33
C LYS A 43 -9.54 -7.67 0.00
N GLU A 44 -8.58 -8.37 0.60
CA GLU A 44 -7.92 -7.92 1.83
C GLU A 44 -7.13 -6.63 1.60
N ALA A 45 -6.32 -6.57 0.55
CA ALA A 45 -5.61 -5.35 0.13
C ALA A 45 -6.57 -4.18 -0.07
N LYS A 46 -7.71 -4.42 -0.72
CA LYS A 46 -8.75 -3.39 -0.89
C LYS A 46 -9.31 -2.92 0.46
N SER A 47 -9.54 -3.84 1.39
CA SER A 47 -10.05 -3.54 2.72
C SER A 47 -9.03 -2.74 3.55
N LEU A 48 -7.74 -3.05 3.42
CA LEU A 48 -6.64 -2.30 4.03
C LEU A 48 -6.56 -0.87 3.50
N ILE A 49 -6.66 -0.69 2.18
CA ILE A 49 -6.64 0.65 1.58
C ILE A 49 -7.88 1.45 1.98
N HIS A 50 -9.04 0.81 2.06
CA HIS A 50 -10.25 1.46 2.56
C HIS A 50 -10.08 1.92 4.03
N LEU A 51 -9.45 1.09 4.87
CA LEU A 51 -9.11 1.43 6.24
C LEU A 51 -8.06 2.56 6.32
N LEU A 52 -7.02 2.52 5.48
CA LEU A 52 -6.01 3.57 5.39
C LEU A 52 -6.62 4.90 4.90
N GLY A 53 -7.54 4.87 3.93
CA GLY A 53 -8.27 6.04 3.45
C GLY A 53 -9.10 6.70 4.53
N ARG A 54 -9.65 5.90 5.44
CA ARG A 54 -10.36 6.41 6.62
C ARG A 54 -9.39 6.96 7.69
N LYS A 55 -8.19 6.38 7.83
CA LYS A 55 -7.19 6.73 8.85
C LYS A 55 -6.22 7.84 8.40
N GLY A 56 -6.09 8.09 7.11
CA GLY A 56 -5.26 9.17 6.55
C GLY A 56 -5.69 10.57 6.98
N SER A 57 -6.91 10.71 7.49
CA SER A 57 -7.41 11.94 8.12
C SER A 57 -6.88 12.16 9.55
N ASP A 58 -6.24 11.16 10.17
CA ASP A 58 -5.83 11.17 11.59
C ASP A 58 -4.33 10.86 11.84
N ALA A 59 -3.55 10.54 10.80
CA ALA A 59 -2.18 10.04 10.96
C ALA A 59 -1.11 10.96 10.34
N ALA A 60 -1.03 12.20 10.82
CA ALA A 60 0.11 13.08 10.56
C ALA A 60 1.32 12.83 11.51
N ASP A 61 1.30 11.79 12.35
CA ASP A 61 2.34 11.56 13.36
C ASP A 61 2.61 10.07 13.64
N VAL A 62 3.27 9.37 12.72
CA VAL A 62 4.20 8.29 13.12
C VAL A 62 5.42 8.38 12.22
N SER A 63 6.38 9.18 12.70
CA SER A 63 7.78 9.14 12.32
C SER A 63 8.34 7.74 12.65
N LEU A 64 8.15 6.77 11.74
CA LEU A 64 8.88 5.51 11.83
C LEU A 64 10.28 5.75 11.25
N SER A 65 11.18 6.13 12.16
CA SER A 65 12.62 6.26 11.90
C SER A 65 13.16 5.06 11.13
N PRO A 66 14.00 5.25 10.09
CA PRO A 66 14.63 4.16 9.39
C PRO A 66 15.56 3.43 10.37
N LYS A 67 15.34 2.13 10.55
CA LYS A 67 16.15 1.27 11.40
C LYS A 67 17.56 1.21 10.81
N SER A 68 18.42 2.07 11.34
CA SER A 68 19.84 2.22 11.03
C SER A 68 20.53 0.84 11.04
N ALA A 69 21.16 0.50 9.92
CA ALA A 69 21.99 -0.69 9.78
C ALA A 69 23.17 -0.64 10.76
N PRO A 70 23.50 -1.73 11.48
CA PRO A 70 24.71 -1.76 12.29
C PRO A 70 25.95 -1.91 11.40
N ARG A 71 26.67 -0.80 11.26
CA ARG A 71 28.13 -0.68 11.42
C ARG A 71 29.01 -1.58 10.55
N SER A 72 29.54 -1.02 9.45
CA SER A 72 30.79 -1.48 8.87
C SER A 72 31.93 -1.34 9.90
N LEU A 73 32.68 -2.42 10.10
CA LEU A 73 34.04 -2.41 10.66
C LEU A 73 35.00 -2.81 9.55
#